data_AF-A0A4P5XZA5-F1
#
_entry.id   AF-A0A4P5XZA5-F1
#
_cell.length_a   1.000
_cell.length_b   1.000
_cell.length_c   1.000
_cell.angle_alpha   90.00
_cell.angle_beta   90.00
_cell.angle_gamma   90.00
#
_symmetry.space_group_name_H-M   'P 1'
#
loop_
_entity.id
_entity.type
_entity.pdbx_description
1 polymer ?
#
loop_
_entity_poly.entity_id
_entity_poly.type
_entity_poly.pdbx_seq_one_letter_code
_entity_poly.pdbx_strand_id
1 'polypeptide(L)'
;MARIPEALRLAIIDGHITNWTEAEVLNGGPIVIVLGYGLPQLVLQRAAYQTLVAAIIQLEGDLPALRAERDGIWGISPQDDDGVWFRLTQYKALVRARMGAKHPLSRTVPNFGDLNISRYLTVVQQFIDHWERVNAALPAPLTLGSFTLALLQTAATSLDAKIKAIESAETSAAIKRAELEQLFGDEAEELREETSIVARLVLYQALLSAMFPNQPISDTLPNIFPPQTSPSLAAFDFNWSTQPGGIVKVWYDPPTPAITTAEQVFFKEGAFEATAPVTGTTPGSIRVHNFSGVTIVGELDELELRNAAGLTVARGTRNPSLPEPA
;
A
#
# COMPACT_ATOMS: atom_id res chain seq x y z
N MET A 1 -5.24 -13.00 8.48
CA MET A 1 -4.44 -13.55 7.37
C MET A 1 -3.44 -12.49 6.90
N ALA A 2 -2.17 -12.84 6.70
CA ALA A 2 -1.18 -11.89 6.19
C ALA A 2 -1.39 -11.64 4.68
N ARG A 3 -1.19 -10.40 4.22
CA ARG A 3 -1.32 -10.03 2.81
C ARG A 3 -0.36 -10.82 1.92
N ILE A 4 -0.83 -11.24 0.75
CA ILE A 4 -0.02 -11.89 -0.28
C ILE A 4 0.82 -10.82 -1.01
N PRO A 5 2.16 -10.90 -0.96
CA PRO A 5 3.05 -9.96 -1.64
C PRO A 5 2.71 -9.92 -3.12
N GLU A 6 2.60 -8.71 -3.66
CA GLU A 6 2.23 -8.49 -5.07
C GLU A 6 3.10 -9.30 -6.03
N ALA A 7 4.40 -9.43 -5.73
CA ALA A 7 5.36 -10.22 -6.50
C ALA A 7 5.03 -11.73 -6.60
N LEU A 8 4.24 -12.28 -5.67
CA LEU A 8 3.85 -13.69 -5.67
C LEU A 8 2.50 -13.95 -6.33
N ARG A 9 1.64 -12.93 -6.46
CA ARG A 9 0.25 -13.07 -6.90
C ARG A 9 0.12 -13.71 -8.28
N LEU A 10 0.94 -13.29 -9.24
CA LEU A 10 0.93 -13.90 -10.58
C LEU A 10 1.40 -15.35 -10.59
N ALA A 11 2.43 -15.69 -9.80
CA ALA A 11 2.91 -17.06 -9.71
C ALA A 11 1.85 -18.00 -9.11
N ILE A 12 1.06 -17.51 -8.14
CA ILE A 12 -0.07 -18.25 -7.58
C ILE A 12 -1.13 -18.51 -8.66
N ILE A 13 -1.51 -17.48 -9.44
CA ILE A 13 -2.50 -17.63 -10.51
C ILE A 13 -2.01 -18.62 -11.57
N ASP A 14 -0.74 -18.49 -11.99
CA ASP A 14 -0.12 -19.34 -13.01
C ASP A 14 -0.05 -20.80 -12.56
N GLY A 15 0.33 -21.05 -11.31
CA GLY A 15 0.31 -22.39 -10.73
C GLY A 15 -1.08 -23.01 -10.76
N HIS A 16 -2.12 -22.23 -10.45
CA HIS A 16 -3.50 -22.73 -10.48
C HIS A 16 -4.00 -22.99 -11.89
N ILE A 17 -3.63 -22.17 -12.88
CA ILE A 17 -3.94 -22.41 -14.30
C ILE A 17 -3.33 -23.73 -14.77
N THR A 18 -2.06 -24.00 -14.42
CA THR A 18 -1.40 -25.27 -14.75
C THR A 18 -2.12 -26.46 -14.11
N ASN A 19 -2.36 -26.39 -12.79
CA ASN A 19 -3.06 -27.45 -12.06
C ASN A 19 -4.49 -27.69 -12.59
N TRP A 20 -5.23 -26.64 -12.95
CA TRP A 20 -6.58 -26.73 -13.53
C TRP A 20 -6.58 -27.41 -14.89
N THR A 21 -5.59 -27.11 -15.72
CA THR A 21 -5.41 -27.78 -17.01
C THR A 21 -5.19 -29.28 -16.83
N GLU A 22 -4.34 -29.69 -15.88
CA GLU A 22 -4.09 -31.10 -15.57
C GLU A 22 -5.36 -31.80 -15.04
N ALA A 23 -6.15 -31.09 -14.21
CA ALA A 23 -7.39 -31.62 -13.66
C ALA A 23 -8.44 -31.84 -14.74
N GLU A 24 -8.58 -30.94 -15.72
CA GLU A 24 -9.51 -31.12 -16.85
C GLU A 24 -9.13 -32.32 -17.73
N VAL A 25 -7.83 -32.55 -17.93
CA VAL A 25 -7.34 -33.75 -18.64
C VAL A 25 -7.71 -35.02 -17.89
N LEU A 26 -7.50 -35.05 -16.57
CA LEU A 26 -7.83 -36.21 -15.72
C LEU A 26 -9.35 -36.46 -15.66
N ASN A 27 -10.15 -35.39 -15.62
CA ASN A 27 -11.61 -35.46 -15.62
C ASN A 27 -12.18 -35.92 -16.97
N GLY A 28 -11.43 -35.75 -18.07
CA GLY A 28 -11.92 -35.97 -19.43
C GLY A 28 -12.87 -34.87 -19.93
N GLY A 29 -12.84 -33.69 -19.33
CA GLY A 29 -13.70 -32.56 -19.71
C GLY A 29 -13.57 -31.34 -18.78
N PRO A 30 -14.20 -30.21 -19.15
CA PRO A 30 -14.07 -28.95 -18.41
C PRO A 30 -14.51 -29.07 -16.95
N ILE A 31 -13.75 -28.44 -16.05
CA ILE A 31 -14.10 -28.33 -14.63
C ILE A 31 -14.61 -26.91 -14.40
N VAL A 32 -15.84 -26.82 -13.89
CA VAL A 32 -16.49 -25.57 -13.55
C VAL A 32 -16.84 -25.55 -12.07
N ILE A 33 -16.53 -24.43 -11.41
CA ILE A 33 -16.99 -24.11 -10.07
C ILE A 33 -18.31 -23.31 -10.16
N VAL A 34 -18.68 -22.63 -9.08
CA VAL A 34 -19.92 -21.87 -8.92
C VAL A 34 -20.15 -20.87 -10.08
N LEU A 35 -21.38 -20.80 -10.58
CA LEU A 35 -21.83 -19.89 -11.65
C LEU A 35 -21.11 -20.07 -13.01
N GLY A 36 -20.66 -21.27 -13.32
CA GLY A 36 -20.04 -21.57 -14.63
C GLY A 36 -18.64 -20.98 -14.81
N TYR A 37 -18.00 -20.59 -13.71
CA TYR A 37 -16.61 -20.15 -13.71
C TYR A 37 -15.69 -21.37 -13.88
N GLY A 38 -14.81 -21.35 -14.88
CA GLY A 38 -13.82 -22.39 -15.13
C GLY A 38 -12.47 -21.81 -15.56
N LEU A 39 -11.60 -22.66 -16.11
CA LEU A 39 -10.28 -22.28 -16.59
C LEU A 39 -10.28 -21.05 -17.54
N PRO A 40 -11.19 -20.93 -18.53
CA PRO A 40 -11.21 -19.77 -19.41
C PRO A 40 -11.41 -18.44 -18.67
N GLN A 41 -12.27 -18.42 -17.65
CA GLN A 41 -12.52 -17.23 -16.83
C GLN A 41 -11.31 -16.86 -15.97
N LEU A 42 -10.61 -17.85 -15.40
CA LEU A 42 -9.37 -17.60 -14.65
C LEU A 42 -8.27 -17.01 -15.55
N VAL A 43 -8.13 -17.53 -16.77
CA VAL A 43 -7.18 -16.99 -17.77
C VAL A 43 -7.52 -15.53 -18.13
N LEU A 44 -8.81 -15.20 -18.29
CA LEU A 44 -9.24 -13.81 -18.53
C LEU A 44 -8.94 -12.90 -17.33
N GLN A 45 -9.21 -13.35 -16.10
CA GLN A 45 -8.90 -12.58 -14.90
C GLN A 45 -7.38 -12.39 -14.71
N ARG A 46 -6.57 -13.40 -15.03
CA ARG A 46 -5.11 -13.29 -15.06
C ARG A 46 -4.64 -12.21 -16.05
N ALA A 47 -5.19 -12.18 -17.26
CA ALA A 47 -4.86 -11.17 -18.26
C ALA A 47 -5.28 -9.76 -17.82
N ALA A 48 -6.46 -9.64 -17.19
CA ALA A 48 -6.93 -8.38 -16.60
C ALA A 48 -6.00 -7.90 -15.48
N TYR A 49 -5.59 -8.80 -14.58
CA TYR A 49 -4.63 -8.53 -13.52
C TYR A 49 -3.30 -8.02 -14.08
N GLN A 50 -2.73 -8.69 -15.09
CA GLN A 50 -1.49 -8.24 -15.74
C GLN A 50 -1.62 -6.86 -16.40
N THR A 51 -2.77 -6.59 -17.03
CA THR A 51 -3.05 -5.30 -17.65
C THR A 51 -3.08 -4.18 -16.61
N LEU A 52 -3.68 -4.43 -15.44
CA LEU A 52 -3.70 -3.48 -14.33
C LEU A 52 -2.30 -3.22 -13.77
N VAL A 53 -1.51 -4.28 -13.52
CA VAL A 53 -0.11 -4.14 -13.05
C VAL A 53 0.72 -3.32 -14.03
N ALA A 54 0.65 -3.64 -15.33
CA ALA A 54 1.40 -2.91 -16.36
C ALA A 54 1.00 -1.43 -16.41
N ALA A 55 -0.30 -1.13 -16.30
CA ALA A 55 -0.79 0.25 -16.28
C ALA A 55 -0.35 1.02 -15.04
N ILE A 56 -0.29 0.38 -13.86
CA ILE A 56 0.24 0.99 -12.62
C ILE A 56 1.72 1.31 -12.80
N ILE A 57 2.52 0.33 -13.23
CA ILE A 57 3.96 0.51 -13.46
C ILE A 57 4.23 1.67 -14.43
N GLN A 58 3.46 1.76 -15.53
CA GLN A 58 3.60 2.84 -16.49
C GLN A 58 3.32 4.21 -15.85
N LEU A 59 2.17 4.37 -15.18
CA LEU A 59 1.80 5.63 -14.55
C LEU A 59 2.84 6.08 -13.51
N GLU A 60 3.36 5.14 -12.72
CA GLU A 60 4.38 5.45 -11.71
C GLU A 60 5.75 5.73 -12.31
N GLY A 61 6.09 5.08 -13.42
CA GLY A 61 7.30 5.35 -14.20
C GLY A 61 7.29 6.75 -14.83
N ASP A 62 6.11 7.25 -15.22
CA ASP A 62 5.95 8.57 -15.86
C ASP A 62 6.00 9.74 -14.84
N LEU A 63 5.62 9.50 -13.58
CA LEU A 63 5.56 10.53 -12.53
C LEU A 63 6.89 11.28 -12.29
N PRO A 64 8.05 10.61 -12.19
CA PRO A 64 9.34 11.30 -12.06
C PRO A 64 9.61 12.28 -13.21
N ALA A 65 9.31 11.91 -14.45
CA ALA A 65 9.51 12.77 -15.61
C ALA A 65 8.59 14.00 -15.55
N LEU A 66 7.31 13.80 -15.26
CA LEU A 66 6.35 14.91 -15.10
C LEU A 66 6.75 15.89 -13.98
N ARG A 67 7.23 15.37 -12.85
CA ARG A 67 7.72 16.18 -11.74
C ARG A 67 9.00 16.94 -12.12
N ALA A 68 9.94 16.30 -12.81
CA ALA A 68 11.16 16.94 -13.29
C ALA A 68 10.85 18.08 -14.29
N GLU A 69 9.91 17.86 -15.21
CA GLU A 69 9.47 18.90 -16.14
C GLU A 69 8.80 20.08 -15.42
N ARG A 70 7.91 19.82 -14.45
CA ARG A 70 7.32 20.88 -13.61
C ARG A 70 8.40 21.67 -12.87
N ASP A 71 9.35 20.96 -12.25
CA ASP A 71 10.38 21.56 -11.41
C ASP A 71 11.41 22.35 -12.24
N GLY A 72 11.67 21.93 -13.48
CA GLY A 72 12.46 22.67 -14.45
C GLY A 72 11.78 23.94 -14.95
N ILE A 73 10.45 23.95 -15.13
CA ILE A 73 9.73 25.20 -15.46
C ILE A 73 9.78 26.18 -14.29
N TRP A 74 9.64 25.68 -13.06
CA TRP A 74 9.71 26.52 -11.87
C TRP A 74 11.12 27.04 -11.60
N GLY A 75 12.15 26.21 -11.78
CA GLY A 75 13.53 26.52 -11.42
C GLY A 75 13.77 26.41 -9.92
N ILE A 76 13.54 25.23 -9.32
CA ILE A 76 13.85 24.98 -7.89
C ILE A 76 15.37 25.01 -7.65
N SER A 77 16.16 24.71 -8.68
CA SER A 77 17.62 24.71 -8.60
C SER A 77 18.16 26.15 -8.55
N PRO A 78 19.02 26.50 -7.58
CA PRO A 78 19.67 27.80 -7.56
C PRO A 78 20.65 28.02 -8.71
N GLN A 79 20.92 26.99 -9.53
CA GLN A 79 21.69 27.08 -10.77
C GLN A 79 20.81 27.24 -12.03
N ASP A 80 19.48 27.23 -11.89
CA ASP A 80 18.55 27.39 -13.00
C ASP A 80 18.17 28.87 -13.16
N ASP A 81 19.07 29.61 -13.81
CA ASP A 81 18.92 31.04 -14.08
C ASP A 81 17.77 31.35 -15.07
N ASP A 82 17.20 30.32 -15.71
CA ASP A 82 16.11 30.43 -16.67
C ASP A 82 14.73 30.12 -16.08
N GLY A 83 14.68 29.47 -14.92
CA GLY A 83 13.44 29.15 -14.24
C GLY A 83 12.64 30.36 -13.76
N VAL A 84 11.31 30.19 -13.69
CA VAL A 84 10.37 31.25 -13.28
C VAL A 84 10.74 31.85 -11.93
N TRP A 85 11.10 31.01 -10.95
CA TRP A 85 11.46 31.44 -9.62
C TRP A 85 12.63 32.42 -9.64
N PHE A 86 13.73 32.06 -10.30
CA PHE A 86 14.92 32.90 -10.39
C PHE A 86 14.60 34.25 -11.04
N ARG A 87 13.88 34.25 -12.16
CA ARG A 87 13.45 35.48 -12.84
C ARG A 87 12.63 36.37 -11.91
N LEU A 88 11.65 35.80 -11.21
CA LEU A 88 10.80 36.56 -10.30
C LEU A 88 11.60 37.16 -9.13
N THR A 89 12.70 36.54 -8.67
CA THR A 89 13.51 37.14 -7.59
C THR A 89 14.10 38.50 -7.97
N GLN A 90 14.36 38.72 -9.27
CA GLN A 90 14.88 39.97 -9.82
C GLN A 90 13.80 41.04 -9.97
N TYR A 91 12.52 40.63 -10.02
CA TYR A 91 11.39 41.48 -10.34
C TYR A 91 11.26 42.69 -9.41
N LYS A 92 11.37 42.48 -8.10
CA LYS A 92 11.23 43.56 -7.10
C LYS A 92 12.27 44.65 -7.26
N ALA A 93 13.52 44.27 -7.50
CA ALA A 93 14.61 45.22 -7.70
C ALA A 93 14.37 46.05 -8.96
N LEU A 94 13.93 45.40 -10.05
CA LEU A 94 13.69 46.09 -11.31
C LEU A 94 12.49 47.04 -11.25
N VAL A 95 11.38 46.64 -10.63
CA VAL A 95 10.22 47.53 -10.42
C VAL A 95 10.62 48.79 -9.64
N ARG A 96 11.46 48.63 -8.60
CA ARG A 96 11.98 49.77 -7.83
C ARG A 96 12.91 50.66 -8.64
N ALA A 97 13.75 50.09 -9.51
CA ALA A 97 14.63 50.85 -10.38
C ALA A 97 13.84 51.67 -11.43
N ARG A 98 12.75 51.13 -11.96
CA ARG A 98 11.94 51.78 -13.01
C ARG A 98 10.96 52.82 -12.49
N MET A 99 10.32 52.56 -11.34
CA MET A 99 9.27 53.43 -10.80
C MET A 99 9.72 54.28 -9.60
N GLY A 100 10.85 53.94 -8.99
CA GLY A 100 11.33 54.51 -7.73
C GLY A 100 10.79 53.78 -6.50
N ALA A 101 11.63 53.63 -5.47
CA ALA A 101 11.30 52.84 -4.28
C ALA A 101 10.09 53.34 -3.47
N LYS A 102 9.73 54.64 -3.60
CA LYS A 102 8.59 55.26 -2.92
C LYS A 102 7.28 55.11 -3.69
N HIS A 103 7.30 54.64 -4.93
CA HIS A 103 6.10 54.47 -5.73
C HIS A 103 5.17 53.42 -5.08
N PRO A 104 3.84 53.63 -5.04
CA PRO A 104 2.91 52.69 -4.41
C PRO A 104 3.06 51.24 -4.91
N LEU A 105 3.14 51.04 -6.23
CA LEU A 105 3.31 49.70 -6.83
C LEU A 105 4.63 49.03 -6.42
N SER A 106 5.73 49.77 -6.28
CA SER A 106 7.02 49.19 -5.87
C SER A 106 7.02 48.68 -4.41
N ARG A 107 6.02 49.08 -3.61
CA ARG A 107 5.82 48.64 -2.23
C ARG A 107 4.88 47.44 -2.11
N THR A 108 4.10 47.15 -3.15
CA THR A 108 3.12 46.05 -3.19
C THR A 108 3.58 44.86 -4.03
N VAL A 109 4.87 44.81 -4.38
CA VAL A 109 5.44 43.65 -5.08
C VAL A 109 5.19 42.39 -4.23
N PRO A 110 4.58 41.33 -4.78
CA PRO A 110 4.33 40.10 -4.07
C PRO A 110 5.60 39.52 -3.44
N ASN A 111 5.44 38.86 -2.29
CA ASN A 111 6.51 38.08 -1.67
C ASN A 111 6.31 36.61 -2.02
N PHE A 112 7.41 35.87 -2.17
CA PHE A 112 7.36 34.43 -2.46
C PHE A 112 6.73 33.60 -1.34
N GLY A 113 6.83 34.06 -0.09
CA GLY A 113 6.41 33.28 1.08
C GLY A 113 7.15 31.95 1.19
N ASP A 114 6.53 30.99 1.89
CA ASP A 114 7.04 29.61 1.94
C ASP A 114 6.77 28.92 0.60
N LEU A 115 7.85 28.45 -0.03
CA LEU A 115 7.79 27.73 -1.29
C LEU A 115 7.32 26.31 -1.04
N ASN A 116 6.06 26.03 -1.36
CA ASN A 116 5.54 24.69 -1.51
C ASN A 116 4.87 24.53 -2.88
N ILE A 117 4.79 23.30 -3.38
CA ILE A 117 4.25 22.99 -4.71
C ILE A 117 2.82 23.55 -4.86
N SER A 118 2.00 23.40 -3.81
CA SER A 118 0.61 23.88 -3.80
C SER A 118 0.46 25.39 -3.95
N ARG A 119 1.51 26.18 -3.74
CA ARG A 119 1.49 27.65 -3.85
C ARG A 119 2.09 28.17 -5.15
N TYR A 120 2.73 27.33 -5.99
CA TYR A 120 3.39 27.80 -7.21
C TYR A 120 2.47 28.66 -8.07
N LEU A 121 1.29 28.12 -8.42
CA LEU A 121 0.33 28.85 -9.26
C LEU A 121 -0.18 30.13 -8.60
N THR A 122 -0.44 30.11 -7.29
CA THR A 122 -0.86 31.31 -6.55
C THR A 122 0.21 32.39 -6.58
N VAL A 123 1.48 32.04 -6.37
CA VAL A 123 2.59 32.99 -6.42
C VAL A 123 2.73 33.55 -7.83
N VAL A 124 2.76 32.70 -8.86
CA VAL A 124 2.85 33.15 -10.26
C VAL A 124 1.72 34.12 -10.61
N GLN A 125 0.48 33.79 -10.22
CA GLN A 125 -0.67 34.65 -10.51
C GLN A 125 -0.55 36.01 -9.83
N GLN A 126 -0.13 36.07 -8.56
CA GLN A 126 0.09 37.35 -7.87
C GLN A 126 1.12 38.22 -8.60
N PHE A 127 2.20 37.61 -9.13
CA PHE A 127 3.19 38.32 -9.92
C PHE A 127 2.65 38.77 -11.28
N ILE A 128 1.85 37.96 -11.97
CA ILE A 128 1.16 38.33 -13.22
C ILE A 128 0.28 39.56 -12.98
N ASP A 129 -0.62 39.51 -11.99
CA ASP A 129 -1.54 40.60 -11.66
C ASP A 129 -0.80 41.89 -11.26
N HIS A 130 0.33 41.75 -10.56
CA HIS A 130 1.17 42.88 -10.21
C HIS A 130 1.89 43.45 -11.43
N TRP A 131 2.41 42.60 -12.31
CA TRP A 131 3.16 43.01 -13.50
C TRP A 131 2.27 43.69 -14.53
N GLU A 132 1.03 43.24 -14.71
CA GLU A 132 0.03 43.95 -15.52
C GLU A 132 -0.16 45.40 -15.04
N ARG A 133 -0.34 45.60 -13.73
CA ARG A 133 -0.48 46.95 -13.14
C ARG A 133 0.78 47.80 -13.32
N VAL A 134 1.97 47.20 -13.20
CA VAL A 134 3.24 47.91 -13.43
C VAL A 134 3.39 48.30 -14.90
N ASN A 135 3.08 47.40 -15.85
CA ASN A 135 3.16 47.70 -17.28
C ASN A 135 2.18 48.80 -17.69
N ALA A 136 0.98 48.83 -17.11
CA ALA A 136 0.01 49.89 -17.35
C ALA A 136 0.48 51.28 -16.83
N ALA A 137 1.34 51.31 -15.80
CA ALA A 137 1.84 52.54 -15.20
C ALA A 137 3.17 53.03 -15.81
N LEU A 138 3.82 52.23 -16.65
CA LEU A 138 5.10 52.56 -17.29
C LEU A 138 4.89 53.02 -18.74
N PRO A 139 5.74 53.93 -19.26
CA PRO A 139 5.69 54.34 -20.66
C PRO A 139 6.11 53.24 -21.63
N ALA A 140 6.80 52.20 -21.14
CA ALA A 140 7.17 51.01 -21.89
C ALA A 140 7.05 49.77 -20.99
N PRO A 141 6.67 48.60 -21.53
CA PRO A 141 6.55 47.38 -20.75
C PRO A 141 7.84 47.00 -20.02
N LEU A 142 7.69 46.53 -18.79
CA LEU A 142 8.78 45.99 -17.99
C LEU A 142 9.19 44.60 -18.52
N THR A 143 10.49 44.38 -18.68
CA THR A 143 11.08 43.08 -19.05
C THR A 143 12.19 42.69 -18.06
N LEU A 144 12.33 41.41 -17.76
CA LEU A 144 13.39 40.84 -16.92
C LEU A 144 14.44 40.18 -17.82
N GLY A 145 15.32 40.99 -18.41
CA GLY A 145 16.14 40.55 -19.54
C GLY A 145 15.25 40.26 -20.74
N SER A 146 15.30 39.02 -21.25
CA SER A 146 14.38 38.52 -22.30
C SER A 146 13.03 38.03 -21.76
N PHE A 147 12.88 37.87 -20.44
CA PHE A 147 11.67 37.32 -19.84
C PHE A 147 10.58 38.40 -19.71
N THR A 148 9.43 38.16 -20.33
CA THR A 148 8.31 39.11 -20.43
C THR A 148 7.10 38.61 -19.65
N LEU A 149 6.10 39.48 -19.45
CA LEU A 149 4.81 39.07 -18.89
C LEU A 149 4.15 37.92 -19.67
N ALA A 150 4.22 37.95 -21.01
CA ALA A 150 3.67 36.89 -21.85
C ALA A 150 4.36 35.54 -21.63
N LEU A 151 5.68 35.54 -21.44
CA LEU A 151 6.45 34.34 -21.10
C LEU A 151 6.09 33.83 -19.70
N LEU A 152 5.85 34.72 -18.72
CA LEU A 152 5.37 34.33 -17.40
C LEU A 152 3.96 33.68 -17.47
N GLN A 153 3.05 34.25 -18.25
CA GLN A 153 1.70 33.68 -18.46
C GLN A 153 1.75 32.31 -19.15
N THR A 154 2.66 32.14 -20.12
CA THR A 154 2.91 30.84 -20.76
C THR A 154 3.45 29.83 -19.75
N ALA A 155 4.45 30.21 -18.95
CA ALA A 155 5.00 29.35 -17.92
C ALA A 155 3.95 28.98 -16.85
N ALA A 156 3.07 29.91 -16.47
CA ALA A 156 1.94 29.65 -15.56
C ALA A 156 1.01 28.56 -16.11
N THR A 157 0.66 28.66 -17.39
CA THR A 157 -0.19 27.69 -18.10
C THR A 157 0.49 26.32 -18.18
N SER A 158 1.79 26.30 -18.49
CA SER A 158 2.57 25.05 -18.53
C SER A 158 2.70 24.41 -17.14
N LEU A 159 2.92 25.20 -16.08
CA LEU A 159 2.93 24.69 -14.70
C LEU A 159 1.59 24.08 -14.31
N ASP A 160 0.48 24.78 -14.59
CA ASP A 160 -0.88 24.27 -14.30
C ASP A 160 -1.15 22.95 -15.03
N ALA A 161 -0.79 22.87 -16.32
CA ALA A 161 -0.91 21.65 -17.10
C ALA A 161 -0.09 20.49 -16.51
N LYS A 162 1.15 20.74 -16.06
CA LYS A 162 1.99 19.69 -15.44
C LYS A 162 1.49 19.26 -14.07
N ILE A 163 1.02 20.19 -13.23
CA ILE A 163 0.42 19.87 -11.93
C ILE A 163 -0.80 18.97 -12.13
N LYS A 164 -1.72 19.34 -13.03
CA LYS A 164 -2.90 18.54 -13.35
C LYS A 164 -2.55 17.16 -13.92
N ALA A 165 -1.51 17.07 -14.76
CA ALA A 165 -1.04 15.80 -15.29
C ALA A 165 -0.52 14.87 -14.18
N ILE A 166 0.23 15.41 -13.22
CA ILE A 166 0.71 14.67 -12.04
C ILE A 166 -0.47 14.18 -11.19
N GLU A 167 -1.39 15.07 -10.82
CA GLU A 167 -2.57 14.73 -10.01
C GLU A 167 -3.45 13.66 -10.69
N SER A 168 -3.64 13.78 -12.01
CA SER A 168 -4.36 12.81 -12.82
C SER A 168 -3.68 11.44 -12.83
N ALA A 169 -2.35 11.40 -12.99
CA ALA A 169 -1.58 10.16 -12.99
C ALA A 169 -1.58 9.49 -11.61
N GLU A 170 -1.41 10.25 -10.52
CA GLU A 170 -1.48 9.75 -9.14
C GLU A 170 -2.86 9.17 -8.82
N THR A 171 -3.92 9.90 -9.16
CA THR A 171 -5.31 9.44 -8.97
C THR A 171 -5.59 8.18 -9.78
N SER A 172 -5.17 8.15 -11.05
CA SER A 172 -5.35 6.99 -11.92
C SER A 172 -4.60 5.76 -11.39
N ALA A 173 -3.38 5.93 -10.88
CA ALA A 173 -2.62 4.84 -10.29
C ALA A 173 -3.29 4.31 -9.01
N ALA A 174 -3.81 5.20 -8.17
CA ALA A 174 -4.55 4.82 -6.96
C ALA A 174 -5.83 4.03 -7.27
N ILE A 175 -6.63 4.48 -8.26
CA ILE A 175 -7.83 3.77 -8.71
C ILE A 175 -7.47 2.38 -9.22
N LYS A 176 -6.46 2.27 -10.09
CA LYS A 176 -6.02 0.98 -10.65
C LYS A 176 -5.50 0.01 -9.60
N ARG A 177 -4.85 0.52 -8.55
CA ARG A 177 -4.47 -0.29 -7.39
C ARG A 177 -5.68 -0.83 -6.65
N ALA A 178 -6.68 0.00 -6.40
CA ALA A 178 -7.92 -0.46 -5.77
C ALA A 178 -8.61 -1.54 -6.63
N GLU A 179 -8.68 -1.33 -7.96
CA GLU A 179 -9.19 -2.34 -8.91
C GLU A 179 -8.37 -3.64 -8.88
N LEU A 180 -7.04 -3.54 -8.77
CA LEU A 180 -6.14 -4.69 -8.68
C LEU A 180 -6.38 -5.49 -7.38
N GLU A 181 -6.47 -4.81 -6.24
CA GLU A 181 -6.73 -5.44 -4.95
C GLU A 181 -8.12 -6.11 -4.92
N GLN A 182 -9.15 -5.42 -5.44
CA GLN A 182 -10.50 -5.96 -5.54
C GLN A 182 -10.56 -7.19 -6.46
N LEU A 183 -9.93 -7.12 -7.64
CA LEU A 183 -9.88 -8.24 -8.59
C LEU A 183 -9.21 -9.45 -7.96
N PHE A 184 -8.11 -9.25 -7.24
CA PHE A 184 -7.35 -10.35 -6.66
C PHE A 184 -8.04 -10.92 -5.39
N GLY A 185 -8.52 -10.05 -4.49
CA GLY A 185 -9.18 -10.45 -3.25
C GLY A 185 -8.22 -10.76 -2.09
N ASP A 186 -7.10 -10.02 -1.98
CA ASP A 186 -6.15 -10.11 -0.85
C ASP A 186 -6.66 -9.40 0.42
N GLU A 187 -7.90 -9.73 0.79
CA GLU A 187 -8.57 -9.23 1.97
C GLU A 187 -8.90 -10.38 2.93
N ALA A 188 -9.30 -10.00 4.15
CA ALA A 188 -9.83 -10.94 5.12
C ALA A 188 -11.03 -11.70 4.51
N GLU A 189 -11.21 -12.95 4.92
CA GLU A 189 -12.19 -13.85 4.29
C GLU A 189 -13.61 -13.28 4.31
N GLU A 190 -13.97 -12.58 5.39
CA GLU A 190 -15.27 -11.94 5.61
C GLU A 190 -15.51 -10.68 4.76
N LEU A 191 -14.46 -10.07 4.20
CA LEU A 191 -14.55 -8.89 3.32
C LEU A 191 -14.33 -9.25 1.85
N ARG A 192 -13.77 -10.43 1.59
CA ARG A 192 -13.39 -10.88 0.26
C ARG A 192 -14.64 -11.04 -0.63
N GLU A 193 -14.62 -10.39 -1.78
CA GLU A 193 -15.67 -10.59 -2.78
C GLU A 193 -15.67 -12.02 -3.33
N GLU A 194 -16.85 -12.62 -3.44
CA GLU A 194 -17.05 -13.97 -4.00
C GLU A 194 -16.59 -14.10 -5.46
N THR A 195 -16.45 -12.97 -6.16
CA THR A 195 -15.97 -12.89 -7.55
C THR A 195 -14.47 -12.69 -7.68
N SER A 196 -13.77 -12.44 -6.57
CA SER A 196 -12.31 -12.27 -6.55
C SER A 196 -11.58 -13.56 -6.95
N ILE A 197 -10.37 -13.41 -7.47
CA ILE A 197 -9.51 -14.53 -7.86
C ILE A 197 -9.31 -15.48 -6.65
N VAL A 198 -8.92 -14.95 -5.48
CA VAL A 198 -8.65 -15.76 -4.28
C VAL A 198 -9.88 -16.58 -3.87
N ALA A 199 -11.08 -15.98 -3.84
CA ALA A 199 -12.31 -16.71 -3.48
C ALA A 199 -12.57 -17.87 -4.44
N ARG A 200 -12.34 -17.66 -5.74
CA ARG A 200 -12.50 -18.67 -6.79
C ARG A 200 -11.47 -19.78 -6.68
N LEU A 201 -10.22 -19.45 -6.36
CA LEU A 201 -9.16 -20.44 -6.14
C LEU A 201 -9.45 -21.31 -4.90
N VAL A 202 -9.97 -20.74 -3.82
CA VAL A 202 -10.38 -21.52 -2.63
C VAL A 202 -11.50 -22.51 -2.97
N LEU A 203 -12.53 -22.08 -3.70
CA LEU A 203 -13.60 -22.96 -4.16
C LEU A 203 -13.08 -24.07 -5.08
N TYR A 204 -12.14 -23.73 -5.96
CA TYR A 204 -11.49 -24.70 -6.85
C TYR A 204 -10.69 -25.76 -6.08
N GLN A 205 -9.90 -25.36 -5.07
CA GLN A 205 -9.16 -26.31 -4.23
C GLN A 205 -10.08 -27.27 -3.47
N ALA A 206 -11.18 -26.76 -2.92
CA ALA A 206 -12.20 -27.58 -2.26
C ALA A 206 -12.85 -28.58 -3.25
N LEU A 207 -13.19 -28.12 -4.46
CA LEU A 207 -13.76 -28.96 -5.51
C LEU A 207 -12.79 -30.08 -5.93
N LEU A 208 -11.52 -29.75 -6.19
CA LEU A 208 -10.53 -30.76 -6.57
C LEU A 208 -10.33 -31.82 -5.51
N SER A 209 -10.21 -31.42 -4.25
CA SER A 209 -10.03 -32.35 -3.13
C SER A 209 -11.20 -33.32 -3.02
N ALA A 210 -12.42 -32.88 -3.36
CA ALA A 210 -13.61 -33.72 -3.39
C ALA A 210 -13.73 -34.61 -4.64
N MET A 211 -13.36 -34.09 -5.82
CA MET A 211 -13.45 -34.82 -7.10
C MET A 211 -12.36 -35.89 -7.25
N PHE A 212 -11.16 -35.63 -6.70
CA PHE A 212 -9.99 -36.48 -6.87
C PHE A 212 -9.41 -36.92 -5.52
N PRO A 213 -10.20 -37.63 -4.69
CA PRO A 213 -9.72 -38.08 -3.40
C PRO A 213 -8.56 -39.07 -3.60
N ASN A 214 -7.44 -38.83 -2.92
CA ASN A 214 -6.21 -39.64 -2.98
C ASN A 214 -5.48 -39.63 -4.34
N GLN A 215 -5.75 -38.66 -5.21
CA GLN A 215 -4.97 -38.46 -6.43
C GLN A 215 -3.82 -37.47 -6.16
N PRO A 216 -2.64 -37.66 -6.79
CA PRO A 216 -1.50 -36.76 -6.63
C PRO A 216 -1.81 -35.28 -6.96
N ILE A 217 -2.78 -35.03 -7.85
CA ILE A 217 -3.17 -33.66 -8.24
C ILE A 217 -3.76 -32.85 -7.08
N SER A 218 -4.35 -33.53 -6.09
CA SER A 218 -4.86 -32.91 -4.86
C SER A 218 -3.73 -32.56 -3.89
N ASP A 219 -2.60 -33.28 -3.95
CA ASP A 219 -1.41 -33.02 -3.13
C ASP A 219 -0.50 -31.92 -3.71
N THR A 220 -0.63 -31.64 -5.01
CA THR A 220 0.16 -30.61 -5.72
C THR A 220 -0.60 -29.30 -5.90
N LEU A 221 -1.72 -29.11 -5.19
CA LEU A 221 -2.46 -27.85 -5.21
C LEU A 221 -1.54 -26.67 -4.85
N PRO A 222 -1.41 -25.65 -5.72
CA PRO A 222 -0.59 -24.50 -5.41
C PRO A 222 -1.11 -23.79 -4.16
N ASN A 223 -0.23 -23.46 -3.22
CA ASN A 223 -0.67 -22.76 -2.02
C ASN A 223 -1.09 -21.31 -2.37
N ILE A 224 -2.38 -21.00 -2.19
CA ILE A 224 -2.92 -19.65 -2.39
C ILE A 224 -2.30 -18.65 -1.41
N PHE A 225 -1.96 -19.13 -0.21
CA PHE A 225 -1.41 -18.36 0.89
C PHE A 225 -0.02 -18.88 1.22
N PRO A 226 0.97 -18.64 0.34
CA PRO A 226 2.32 -19.12 0.56
C PRO A 226 2.85 -18.63 1.91
N PRO A 227 3.72 -19.41 2.58
CA PRO A 227 4.35 -18.97 3.81
C PRO A 227 5.00 -17.62 3.56
N GLN A 228 4.56 -16.59 4.28
CA GLN A 228 5.09 -15.25 4.15
C GLN A 228 6.51 -15.22 4.68
N THR A 229 7.51 -15.20 3.79
CA THR A 229 8.93 -15.04 4.12
C THR A 229 9.29 -13.57 4.43
N SER A 230 8.37 -12.78 4.99
CA SER A 230 8.80 -11.72 5.91
C SER A 230 9.79 -12.37 6.89
N PRO A 231 10.88 -11.69 7.34
CA PRO A 231 11.81 -12.29 8.30
C PRO A 231 10.95 -12.91 9.39
N SER A 232 10.86 -14.23 9.40
CA SER A 232 9.69 -14.91 9.94
C SER A 232 9.54 -14.40 11.35
N LEU A 233 8.44 -13.71 11.63
CA LEU A 233 8.12 -13.35 13.00
C LEU A 233 8.37 -14.61 13.80
N ALA A 234 9.26 -14.55 14.78
CA ALA A 234 9.79 -15.76 15.35
C ALA A 234 8.62 -16.62 15.84
N ALA A 235 8.62 -17.89 15.44
CA ALA A 235 7.54 -18.80 15.77
C ALA A 235 7.79 -19.39 17.14
N PHE A 236 6.72 -19.63 17.89
CA PHE A 236 6.79 -20.27 19.18
C PHE A 236 5.68 -21.30 19.33
N ASP A 237 5.97 -22.40 20.00
CA ASP A 237 4.98 -23.46 20.22
C ASP A 237 4.08 -23.07 21.38
N PHE A 238 2.78 -23.26 21.20
CA PHE A 238 1.80 -23.10 22.28
C PHE A 238 0.78 -24.23 22.29
N ASN A 239 0.12 -24.40 23.42
CA ASN A 239 -1.05 -25.24 23.55
C ASN A 239 -2.00 -24.63 24.58
N TRP A 240 -3.21 -25.17 24.68
CA TRP A 240 -4.24 -24.61 25.54
C TRP A 240 -5.21 -25.69 26.01
N SER A 241 -5.88 -25.42 27.13
CA SER A 241 -6.98 -26.21 27.64
C SER A 241 -8.07 -25.31 28.22
N THR A 242 -9.32 -25.74 28.09
CA THR A 242 -10.44 -25.10 28.78
C THR A 242 -10.52 -25.59 30.21
N GLN A 243 -10.81 -24.66 31.12
CA GLN A 243 -10.95 -24.90 32.54
C GLN A 243 -12.39 -24.53 32.98
N PRO A 244 -12.89 -25.09 34.09
CA PRO A 244 -14.19 -24.72 34.64
C PRO A 244 -14.30 -23.20 34.87
N GLY A 245 -15.49 -22.64 34.62
CA GLY A 245 -15.76 -21.21 34.81
C GLY A 245 -15.46 -20.30 33.61
N GLY A 246 -15.29 -20.87 32.41
CA GLY A 246 -15.03 -20.07 31.19
C GLY A 246 -13.63 -19.49 31.18
N ILE A 247 -12.65 -20.25 31.68
CA ILE A 247 -11.24 -19.88 31.69
C ILE A 247 -10.54 -20.71 30.61
N VAL A 248 -9.74 -20.04 29.78
CA VAL A 248 -8.80 -20.71 28.87
C VAL A 248 -7.41 -20.57 29.46
N LYS A 249 -6.78 -21.70 29.77
CA LYS A 249 -5.37 -21.77 30.15
C LYS A 249 -4.55 -21.96 28.89
N VAL A 250 -3.70 -20.99 28.56
CA VAL A 250 -2.76 -21.05 27.44
C VAL A 250 -1.37 -21.21 28.01
N TRP A 251 -0.57 -22.09 27.41
CA TRP A 251 0.85 -22.18 27.71
C TRP A 251 1.69 -22.24 26.46
N TYR A 252 2.91 -21.71 26.54
CA TYR A 252 3.80 -21.63 25.40
C TYR A 252 5.27 -21.71 25.79
N ASP A 253 6.10 -22.22 24.88
CA ASP A 253 7.56 -22.19 25.02
C ASP A 253 8.10 -20.96 24.28
N PRO A 254 8.77 -20.00 24.95
CA PRO A 254 9.30 -18.82 24.29
C PRO A 254 10.24 -19.18 23.11
N PRO A 255 10.17 -18.41 22.02
CA PRO A 255 10.94 -18.68 20.81
C PRO A 255 12.46 -18.62 21.05
N THR A 256 13.23 -19.38 20.26
CA THR A 256 14.69 -19.34 20.23
C THR A 256 15.18 -18.75 18.90
N PRO A 257 15.92 -17.62 18.88
CA PRO A 257 16.42 -16.85 20.03
C PRO A 257 15.31 -16.09 20.76
N ALA A 258 15.55 -15.77 22.04
CA ALA A 258 14.62 -15.04 22.89
C ALA A 258 14.20 -13.70 22.27
N ILE A 259 12.90 -13.42 22.24
CA ILE A 259 12.37 -12.13 21.79
C ILE A 259 12.30 -11.19 22.98
N THR A 260 13.33 -10.39 23.17
CA THR A 260 13.47 -9.46 24.31
C THR A 260 12.54 -8.25 24.23
N THR A 261 11.93 -8.01 23.07
CA THR A 261 11.00 -6.90 22.83
C THR A 261 9.53 -7.26 23.06
N ALA A 262 9.22 -8.52 23.38
CA ALA A 262 7.87 -8.96 23.68
C ALA A 262 7.44 -8.49 25.08
N GLU A 263 6.35 -7.73 25.14
CA GLU A 263 5.78 -7.22 26.38
C GLU A 263 4.39 -7.78 26.67
N GLN A 264 3.66 -8.22 25.63
CA GLN A 264 2.29 -8.70 25.76
C GLN A 264 2.09 -10.01 25.01
N VAL A 265 1.35 -10.94 25.60
CA VAL A 265 0.71 -12.07 24.94
C VAL A 265 -0.66 -11.60 24.50
N PHE A 266 -0.91 -11.60 23.20
CA PHE A 266 -2.21 -11.30 22.62
C PHE A 266 -2.92 -12.61 22.27
N PHE A 267 -4.18 -12.70 22.70
CA PHE A 267 -5.06 -13.83 22.53
C PHE A 267 -6.29 -13.36 21.75
N LYS A 268 -6.65 -14.11 20.71
CA LYS A 268 -7.87 -13.86 19.94
C LYS A 268 -8.60 -15.15 19.65
N GLU A 269 -9.92 -15.10 19.84
CA GLU A 269 -10.88 -16.17 19.55
C GLU A 269 -12.18 -15.51 19.04
N GLY A 270 -12.45 -15.61 17.75
CA GLY A 270 -13.55 -14.92 17.08
C GLY A 270 -13.54 -13.41 17.33
N ALA A 271 -14.59 -12.91 17.99
CA ALA A 271 -14.73 -11.50 18.36
C ALA A 271 -14.09 -11.14 19.72
N PHE A 272 -13.62 -12.13 20.48
CA PHE A 272 -12.96 -11.89 21.76
C PHE A 272 -11.47 -11.64 21.55
N GLU A 273 -10.97 -10.55 22.14
CA GLU A 273 -9.55 -10.21 22.15
C GLU A 273 -9.11 -9.87 23.57
N ALA A 274 -7.97 -10.41 24.00
CA ALA A 274 -7.38 -10.12 25.31
C ALA A 274 -5.85 -10.02 25.23
N THR A 275 -5.28 -9.29 26.17
CA THR A 275 -3.82 -9.19 26.34
C THR A 275 -3.43 -9.52 27.77
N ALA A 276 -2.26 -10.14 27.92
CA ALA A 276 -1.63 -10.37 29.21
C ALA A 276 -0.15 -9.98 29.14
N PRO A 277 0.45 -9.43 30.21
CA PRO A 277 1.87 -9.09 30.20
C PRO A 277 2.75 -10.35 30.10
N VAL A 278 3.79 -10.32 29.27
CA VAL A 278 4.77 -11.41 29.15
C VAL A 278 5.62 -11.46 30.43
N THR A 279 5.67 -12.62 31.09
CA THR A 279 6.48 -12.82 32.31
C THR A 279 7.81 -13.52 31.97
N GLY A 280 8.79 -12.76 31.48
CA GLY A 280 10.13 -13.27 31.16
C GLY A 280 10.19 -14.11 29.87
N THR A 281 11.27 -13.94 29.08
CA THR A 281 11.37 -14.47 27.71
C THR A 281 12.46 -15.53 27.52
N THR A 282 12.96 -16.11 28.62
CA THR A 282 14.00 -17.14 28.59
C THR A 282 13.49 -18.42 27.90
N PRO A 283 14.12 -18.87 26.80
CA PRO A 283 13.73 -20.09 26.08
C PRO A 283 13.81 -21.34 26.96
N GLY A 284 12.97 -22.34 26.70
CA GLY A 284 12.95 -23.61 27.43
C GLY A 284 12.24 -23.53 28.79
N SER A 285 11.50 -22.46 29.05
CA SER A 285 10.70 -22.31 30.26
C SER A 285 9.27 -21.94 29.89
N ILE A 286 8.38 -22.93 30.03
CA ILE A 286 6.96 -22.80 29.69
C ILE A 286 6.34 -21.62 30.45
N ARG A 287 5.58 -20.80 29.74
CA ARG A 287 4.79 -19.69 30.27
C ARG A 287 3.32 -20.06 30.28
N VAL A 288 2.57 -19.51 31.23
CA VAL A 288 1.15 -19.83 31.43
C VAL A 288 0.37 -18.54 31.60
N HIS A 289 -0.74 -18.43 30.89
CA HIS A 289 -1.70 -17.34 31.00
C HIS A 289 -3.12 -17.90 31.08
N ASN A 290 -3.93 -17.32 31.96
CA ASN A 290 -5.34 -17.65 32.11
C ASN A 290 -6.18 -16.49 31.58
N PHE A 291 -6.97 -16.73 30.55
CA PHE A 291 -7.92 -15.77 29.99
C PHE A 291 -9.33 -16.14 30.46
N SER A 292 -9.99 -15.24 31.17
CA SER A 292 -11.34 -15.46 31.71
C SER A 292 -12.41 -14.90 30.79
N GLY A 293 -13.61 -15.49 30.82
CA GLY A 293 -14.76 -15.03 30.02
C GLY A 293 -14.70 -15.49 28.56
N VAL A 294 -13.92 -16.53 28.26
CA VAL A 294 -13.75 -17.08 26.92
C VAL A 294 -14.28 -18.51 26.87
N THR A 295 -15.05 -18.81 25.83
CA THR A 295 -15.43 -20.17 25.46
C THR A 295 -14.85 -20.45 24.09
N ILE A 296 -13.87 -21.33 24.00
CA ILE A 296 -13.31 -21.76 22.71
C ILE A 296 -14.29 -22.72 22.05
N VAL A 297 -14.63 -22.45 20.78
CA VAL A 297 -15.48 -23.31 19.97
C VAL A 297 -14.64 -23.86 18.82
N GLY A 298 -13.87 -24.91 19.11
CA GLY A 298 -12.97 -25.54 18.15
C GLY A 298 -11.50 -25.29 18.46
N GLU A 299 -10.80 -24.67 17.52
CA GLU A 299 -9.38 -24.34 17.61
C GLU A 299 -9.19 -22.87 18.00
N LEU A 300 -8.11 -22.57 18.74
CA LEU A 300 -7.76 -21.17 19.02
C LEU A 300 -7.31 -20.47 17.74
N ASP A 301 -7.95 -19.35 17.40
CA ASP A 301 -7.64 -18.61 16.17
C ASP A 301 -6.22 -18.05 16.15
N GLU A 302 -5.82 -17.28 17.17
CA GLU A 302 -4.55 -16.56 17.15
C GLU A 302 -3.96 -16.34 18.55
N LEU A 303 -2.65 -16.66 18.66
CA LEU A 303 -1.82 -16.31 19.80
C LEU A 303 -0.55 -15.60 19.30
N GLU A 304 -0.28 -14.41 19.81
CA GLU A 304 0.85 -13.59 19.37
C GLU A 304 1.65 -13.05 20.56
N LEU A 305 2.94 -12.80 20.34
CA LEU A 305 3.70 -11.91 21.22
C LEU A 305 3.79 -10.53 20.57
N ARG A 306 3.50 -9.48 21.33
CA ARG A 306 3.50 -8.09 20.88
C ARG A 306 4.44 -7.22 21.72
N ASN A 307 4.99 -6.16 21.12
CA ASN A 307 5.81 -5.17 21.81
C ASN A 307 4.97 -4.06 22.47
N ALA A 308 5.63 -3.08 23.12
CA ALA A 308 4.99 -1.92 23.75
C ALA A 308 4.05 -1.12 22.84
N ALA A 309 4.34 -1.11 21.53
CA ALA A 309 3.55 -0.38 20.53
C ALA A 309 2.37 -1.21 19.97
N GLY A 310 2.15 -2.43 20.49
CA GLY A 310 1.11 -3.33 20.02
C GLY A 310 1.44 -4.04 18.71
N LEU A 311 2.69 -4.01 18.25
CA LEU A 311 3.12 -4.69 17.02
C LEU A 311 3.49 -6.15 17.31
N THR A 312 3.02 -7.08 16.47
CA THR A 312 3.40 -8.50 16.52
C THR A 312 4.89 -8.67 16.29
N VAL A 313 5.57 -9.32 17.23
CA VAL A 313 6.99 -9.68 17.17
C VAL A 313 7.20 -11.20 17.05
N ALA A 314 6.18 -12.00 17.39
CA ALA A 314 6.18 -13.46 17.31
C ALA A 314 4.77 -14.00 17.08
N ARG A 315 4.63 -15.12 16.39
CA ARG A 315 3.34 -15.82 16.22
C ARG A 315 3.41 -17.23 16.78
N GLY A 316 2.37 -17.59 17.53
CA GLY A 316 2.22 -18.91 18.11
C GLY A 316 1.81 -19.93 17.04
N THR A 317 2.41 -21.12 17.08
CA THR A 317 1.93 -22.31 16.35
C THR A 317 1.43 -23.32 17.36
N ARG A 318 0.23 -23.86 17.16
CA ARG A 318 -0.33 -24.84 18.11
C ARG A 318 0.46 -26.15 18.02
N ASN A 319 0.99 -26.60 19.14
CA ASN A 319 1.66 -27.88 19.31
C ASN A 319 0.91 -28.71 20.38
N PRO A 320 0.00 -29.63 19.97
CA PRO A 320 -0.75 -30.48 20.91
C PRO A 320 0.12 -31.38 21.79
N SER A 321 1.38 -31.60 21.39
CA SER A 321 2.35 -32.39 22.16
C SER A 321 3.05 -31.56 23.25
N LEU A 322 2.86 -30.24 23.29
CA LEU A 322 3.40 -29.38 24.34
C LEU A 322 2.65 -29.67 25.66
N PRO A 323 3.31 -30.27 26.66
CA PRO A 323 2.64 -30.76 27.86
C PRO A 323 2.07 -29.61 28.68
N GLU A 324 0.87 -29.81 29.22
CA GLU A 324 0.28 -28.84 30.14
C GLU A 324 1.15 -28.74 31.41
N PRO A 325 1.64 -27.54 31.78
CA PRO A 325 2.37 -27.34 33.02
C PRO A 325 1.44 -27.54 34.23
N ALA A 326 1.98 -28.18 35.26
CA ALA A 326 1.30 -28.47 36.52
C ALA A 326 0.75 -27.21 37.21
#